data_AF-A0A3Q7XIT3-F1
#
_entry.id   AF-A0A3Q7XIT3-F1
#
_cell.length_a   1.000
_cell.length_b   1.000
_cell.length_c   1.000
_cell.angle_alpha   90.00
_cell.angle_beta   90.00
_cell.angle_gamma   90.00
#
_symmetry.space_group_name_H-M   'P 1'
#
loop_
_entity.id
_entity.type
_entity.pdbx_description
1 polymer ?
#
loop_
_entity_poly.entity_id
_entity_poly.type
_entity_poly.pdbx_seq_one_letter_code
_entity_poly.pdbx_strand_id
1 'polypeptide(L)'
;MGNQVQGSMVHQQAYKKKKTIPKCPAMSLTKYLNKNKEQHGVEDSGDEDIEENEMEEGINYESEESEGTNGLIKKRGKTICRKIHSREFKDRQEIILNEEGQPIGPDEKTVSEFSSFLETIARSSDLCPLTFNNWKALIRTSKDLNIDPVWDYLNQKYIIPEKGRKDVFAILNNAWRRYKCFLKKEHFSKYKTTREQLKNRPHEISEEDFKNLLEYWKEDHSQEISHQNAQNIAQLKYRHRMGNKGFAVIREKWYSFFQTS
;
A
#
# COMPACT_ATOMS: atom_id res chain seq x y z
N MET A 1 12.19 54.47 -43.22
CA MET A 1 11.43 53.26 -43.61
C MET A 1 12.43 52.11 -43.67
N GLY A 2 12.33 50.98 -42.98
CA GLY A 2 11.32 50.46 -42.07
C GLY A 2 11.94 49.29 -41.28
N ASN A 3 11.36 49.06 -40.11
CA ASN A 3 11.76 48.20 -39.00
C ASN A 3 12.21 46.76 -39.35
N GLN A 4 13.21 46.26 -38.62
CA GLN A 4 13.39 44.82 -38.40
C GLN A 4 13.12 44.51 -36.92
N VAL A 5 12.07 43.72 -36.71
CA VAL A 5 11.48 43.37 -35.42
C VAL A 5 12.39 42.39 -34.68
N GLN A 6 12.87 42.79 -33.49
CA GLN A 6 13.46 41.85 -32.53
C GLN A 6 12.37 40.92 -32.00
N GLY A 7 12.42 39.66 -32.44
CA GLY A 7 11.64 38.59 -31.85
C GLY A 7 12.11 38.31 -30.43
N SER A 8 11.31 38.72 -29.45
CA SER A 8 11.51 38.45 -28.02
C SER A 8 11.47 36.94 -27.76
N MET A 9 12.60 36.40 -27.29
CA MET A 9 12.71 35.04 -26.81
C MET A 9 12.07 34.97 -25.42
N VAL A 10 10.81 34.54 -25.35
CA VAL A 10 10.11 34.34 -24.08
C VAL A 10 10.78 33.16 -23.36
N HIS A 11 11.62 33.46 -22.38
CA HIS A 11 12.12 32.48 -21.42
C HIS A 11 10.94 31.91 -20.63
N GLN A 12 10.50 30.69 -20.95
CA GLN A 12 9.66 29.90 -20.05
C GLN A 12 10.50 29.55 -18.82
N GLN A 13 10.37 30.35 -17.76
CA GLN A 13 10.94 30.03 -16.46
C GLN A 13 10.29 28.73 -15.96
N ALA A 14 11.12 27.70 -15.80
CA ALA A 14 10.73 26.46 -15.15
C ALA A 14 10.24 26.76 -13.73
N TYR A 15 8.94 26.59 -13.51
CA TYR A 15 8.31 26.74 -12.21
C TYR A 15 8.90 25.67 -11.27
N LYS A 16 9.80 26.08 -10.39
CA LYS A 16 10.34 25.21 -9.33
C LYS A 16 9.17 24.82 -8.42
N LYS A 17 8.73 23.56 -8.48
CA LYS A 17 7.73 23.03 -7.55
C LYS A 17 8.24 23.29 -6.13
N LYS A 18 7.49 24.09 -5.34
CA LYS A 18 7.80 24.34 -3.92
C LYS A 18 7.91 22.97 -3.23
N LYS A 19 8.96 22.76 -2.43
CA LYS A 19 9.10 21.54 -1.63
C LYS A 19 7.94 21.49 -0.63
N THR A 20 6.94 20.66 -0.89
CA THR A 20 5.88 20.36 0.07
C THR A 20 6.49 19.58 1.23
N ILE A 21 6.50 20.16 2.42
CA ILE A 21 6.83 19.41 3.64
C ILE A 21 5.66 18.46 3.88
N PRO A 22 5.87 17.13 3.90
CA PRO A 22 4.80 16.19 4.11
C PRO A 22 4.24 16.39 5.52
N LYS A 23 2.90 16.49 5.66
CA LYS A 23 2.25 16.68 6.97
C LYS A 23 2.69 15.61 8.00
N CYS A 24 2.90 14.36 7.53
CA CYS A 24 3.54 13.29 8.30
C CYS A 24 4.95 12.98 7.75
N PRO A 25 6.04 13.24 8.49
CA PRO A 25 7.38 12.83 8.07
C PRO A 25 7.52 11.30 8.11
N ALA A 26 8.22 10.74 7.13
CA ALA A 26 8.44 9.30 6.99
C ALA A 26 9.45 8.77 8.04
N MET A 27 8.99 7.95 8.99
CA MET A 27 9.83 7.36 10.04
C MET A 27 9.18 6.12 10.71
N SER A 28 9.87 5.51 11.67
CA SER A 28 9.30 4.49 12.54
C SER A 28 8.23 5.08 13.47
N LEU A 29 7.24 4.29 13.85
CA LEU A 29 6.14 4.69 14.73
C LEU A 29 6.67 5.13 16.09
N THR A 30 7.59 4.38 16.69
CA THR A 30 8.22 4.75 17.97
C THR A 30 8.88 6.13 17.89
N LYS A 31 9.61 6.42 16.80
CA LYS A 31 10.24 7.72 16.59
C LYS A 31 9.20 8.83 16.38
N TYR A 32 8.11 8.53 15.68
CA TYR A 32 7.01 9.46 15.45
C TYR A 32 6.30 9.82 16.77
N LEU A 33 5.92 8.82 17.56
CA LEU A 33 5.24 8.98 18.84
C LEU A 33 6.10 9.75 19.85
N ASN A 34 7.38 9.39 19.97
CA ASN A 34 8.30 10.13 20.86
C ASN A 34 8.43 11.60 20.44
N LYS A 35 8.52 11.88 19.13
CA LYS A 35 8.60 13.26 18.63
C LYS A 35 7.34 14.06 18.94
N ASN A 36 6.16 13.44 18.87
CA ASN A 36 4.90 14.12 19.21
C ASN A 36 4.81 14.39 20.72
N LYS A 37 5.23 13.43 21.57
CA LYS A 37 5.32 13.59 23.04
C LYS A 37 6.29 14.70 23.47
N GLU A 38 7.39 14.89 22.74
CA GLU A 38 8.33 15.99 23.00
C GLU A 38 7.79 17.37 22.58
N GLN A 39 6.82 17.42 21.67
CA GLN A 39 6.20 18.67 21.18
C GLN A 39 4.96 19.09 22.00
N HIS A 40 4.27 18.13 22.60
CA HIS A 40 3.16 18.33 23.52
C HIS A 40 3.57 17.86 24.91
N GLY A 41 4.08 18.76 25.75
CA GLY A 41 4.47 18.43 27.12
C GLY A 41 3.30 17.82 27.90
N VAL A 42 3.55 16.64 28.49
CA VAL A 42 2.76 15.87 29.46
C VAL A 42 1.37 16.43 29.79
N GLU A 43 0.34 15.87 29.15
CA GLU A 43 -0.97 15.73 29.77
C GLU A 43 -1.34 14.24 29.72
N ASP A 44 -1.35 13.63 30.90
CA ASP A 44 -1.97 12.34 31.18
C ASP A 44 -3.48 12.56 31.11
N SER A 45 -4.10 12.31 29.96
CA SER A 45 -5.55 12.23 29.86
C SER A 45 -5.97 10.77 29.93
N GLY A 46 -6.56 10.43 31.08
CA GLY A 46 -7.27 9.18 31.28
C GLY A 46 -8.38 8.99 30.25
N ASP A 47 -8.85 7.74 30.12
CA ASP A 47 -9.92 7.31 29.21
C ASP A 47 -11.06 8.35 29.10
N GLU A 48 -10.98 9.20 28.08
CA GLU A 48 -12.10 10.00 27.61
C GLU A 48 -12.72 9.25 26.43
N ASP A 49 -13.99 8.89 26.60
CA ASP A 49 -14.82 8.30 25.56
C ASP A 49 -14.92 9.29 24.38
N ILE A 50 -14.14 9.02 23.32
CA ILE A 50 -14.22 9.77 22.07
C ILE A 50 -15.54 9.40 21.39
N GLU A 51 -16.46 10.36 21.28
CA GLU A 51 -17.60 10.26 20.37
C GLU A 51 -17.09 10.22 18.92
N GLU A 52 -17.08 9.02 18.33
CA GLU A 52 -16.70 8.81 16.94
C GLU A 52 -17.80 9.33 16.00
N ASN A 53 -17.46 10.31 15.17
CA ASN A 53 -18.21 10.59 13.96
C ASN A 53 -17.95 9.47 12.94
N GLU A 54 -18.94 8.60 12.79
CA GLU A 54 -18.96 7.52 11.80
C GLU A 54 -18.90 8.07 10.37
N MET A 55 -17.73 7.96 9.73
CA MET A 55 -17.66 7.88 8.26
C MET A 55 -16.66 6.79 7.86
N GLU A 56 -17.14 5.55 7.93
CA GLU A 56 -16.49 4.42 7.28
C GLU A 56 -16.71 4.47 5.76
N GLU A 57 -15.63 4.48 4.99
CA GLU A 57 -15.54 3.60 3.82
C GLU A 57 -14.11 3.06 3.71
N GLY A 58 -13.88 1.92 4.39
CA GLY A 58 -12.85 0.99 3.97
C GLY A 58 -13.18 0.48 2.57
N ILE A 59 -12.14 0.21 1.76
CA ILE A 59 -12.31 -0.32 0.40
C ILE A 59 -13.19 -1.58 0.45
N ASN A 60 -14.45 -1.46 0.03
CA ASN A 60 -15.33 -2.59 -0.20
C ASN A 60 -14.94 -3.22 -1.54
N TYR A 61 -14.03 -4.21 -1.51
CA TYR A 61 -14.01 -5.24 -2.54
C TYR A 61 -15.03 -6.30 -2.13
N GLU A 62 -16.30 -5.97 -2.36
CA GLU A 62 -17.39 -6.93 -2.28
C GLU A 62 -17.06 -8.09 -3.22
N SER A 63 -16.86 -9.28 -2.65
CA SER A 63 -17.09 -10.51 -3.38
C SER A 63 -18.60 -10.67 -3.44
N GLU A 64 -19.16 -10.36 -4.61
CA GLU A 64 -20.51 -10.67 -5.09
C GLU A 64 -21.56 -11.00 -3.99
N GLU A 65 -22.40 -10.03 -3.63
CA GLU A 65 -23.75 -10.33 -3.17
C GLU A 65 -24.61 -10.68 -4.39
N SER A 66 -24.77 -11.97 -4.65
CA SER A 66 -25.89 -12.45 -5.45
C SER A 66 -27.11 -12.48 -4.53
N GLU A 67 -28.14 -11.70 -4.86
CA GLU A 67 -29.48 -11.86 -4.27
C GLU A 67 -29.95 -13.30 -4.50
N GLY A 68 -30.02 -14.11 -3.45
CA GLY A 68 -30.52 -15.48 -3.56
C GLY A 68 -30.11 -16.41 -2.43
N THR A 69 -31.00 -16.53 -1.44
CA THR A 69 -31.11 -17.59 -0.42
C THR A 69 -30.16 -17.56 0.78
N ASN A 70 -30.76 -17.64 1.98
CA ASN A 70 -30.15 -17.72 3.30
C ASN A 70 -29.16 -18.89 3.44
N GLY A 71 -27.91 -18.66 3.04
CA GLY A 71 -26.77 -19.50 3.37
C GLY A 71 -25.58 -18.60 3.68
N LEU A 72 -24.91 -18.83 4.81
CA LEU A 72 -23.66 -18.13 5.14
C LEU A 72 -22.64 -18.36 4.01
N ILE A 73 -22.50 -17.39 3.10
CA ILE A 73 -21.52 -17.45 2.02
C ILE A 73 -20.14 -17.52 2.68
N LYS A 74 -19.49 -18.68 2.56
CA LYS A 74 -18.11 -18.86 3.04
C LYS A 74 -17.20 -17.94 2.23
N LYS A 75 -16.80 -16.82 2.82
CA LYS A 75 -15.80 -15.93 2.24
C LYS A 75 -14.47 -16.68 2.12
N ARG A 76 -13.78 -16.52 1.00
CA ARG A 76 -12.46 -17.13 0.78
C ARG A 76 -11.47 -16.62 1.84
N GLY A 77 -10.72 -17.54 2.45
CA GLY A 77 -9.69 -17.20 3.42
C GLY A 77 -8.49 -16.46 2.82
N LYS A 78 -7.62 -15.97 3.70
CA LYS A 78 -6.37 -15.27 3.40
C LYS A 78 -5.51 -16.05 2.38
N THR A 79 -5.11 -15.41 1.27
CA THR A 79 -4.13 -16.01 0.33
C THR A 79 -2.77 -16.14 0.99
N ILE A 80 -2.12 -17.30 0.86
CA ILE A 80 -0.85 -17.63 1.53
C ILE A 80 0.27 -18.07 0.57
N CYS A 81 -0.01 -18.29 -0.71
CA CYS A 81 0.97 -18.61 -1.74
C CYS A 81 2.00 -19.72 -1.37
N ARG A 82 1.61 -20.76 -0.62
CA ARG A 82 2.53 -21.81 -0.11
C ARG A 82 3.43 -22.42 -1.19
N LYS A 83 2.87 -22.70 -2.37
CA LYS A 83 3.61 -23.26 -3.52
C LYS A 83 4.73 -22.32 -3.98
N ILE A 84 4.48 -21.01 -3.99
CA ILE A 84 5.44 -19.99 -4.42
C ILE A 84 6.53 -19.82 -3.35
N HIS A 85 6.16 -19.74 -2.08
CA HIS A 85 7.15 -19.66 -0.99
C HIS A 85 8.04 -20.90 -0.90
N SER A 86 7.52 -22.09 -1.22
CA SER A 86 8.29 -23.35 -1.22
C SER A 86 9.13 -23.57 -2.48
N ARG A 87 9.01 -22.69 -3.48
CA ARG A 87 9.75 -22.80 -4.75
C ARG A 87 11.26 -22.67 -4.52
N GLU A 88 12.03 -23.57 -5.15
CA GLU A 88 13.49 -23.51 -5.13
C GLU A 88 14.03 -22.46 -6.11
N PHE A 89 15.27 -22.05 -5.90
CA PHE A 89 15.95 -21.08 -6.78
C PHE A 89 15.99 -21.56 -8.24
N LYS A 90 16.17 -22.86 -8.50
CA LYS A 90 16.23 -23.37 -9.88
C LYS A 90 14.87 -23.34 -10.61
N ASP A 91 13.76 -23.31 -9.86
CA ASP A 91 12.39 -23.41 -10.40
C ASP A 91 11.71 -22.05 -10.55
N ARG A 92 12.48 -20.95 -10.53
CA ARG A 92 11.95 -19.59 -10.64
C ARG A 92 11.27 -19.39 -11.98
N GLN A 93 10.10 -18.77 -11.93
CA GLN A 93 9.41 -18.30 -13.12
C GLN A 93 9.90 -16.91 -13.51
N GLU A 94 10.03 -16.66 -14.80
CA GLU A 94 10.32 -15.33 -15.34
C GLU A 94 9.07 -14.45 -15.36
N ILE A 95 9.27 -13.16 -15.11
CA ILE A 95 8.24 -12.13 -15.26
C ILE A 95 8.58 -11.26 -16.47
N ILE A 96 7.69 -11.24 -17.45
CA ILE A 96 7.80 -10.39 -18.64
C ILE A 96 7.22 -9.03 -18.31
N LEU A 97 7.98 -7.98 -18.63
CA LEU A 97 7.61 -6.59 -18.40
C LEU A 97 7.31 -5.88 -19.71
N ASN A 98 6.43 -4.87 -19.67
CA ASN A 98 6.25 -3.96 -20.79
C ASN A 98 7.32 -2.84 -20.82
N GLU A 99 7.16 -1.90 -21.76
CA GLU A 99 8.06 -0.76 -21.90
C GLU A 99 8.12 0.14 -20.65
N GLU A 100 7.02 0.23 -19.89
CA GLU A 100 6.95 0.98 -18.64
C GLU A 100 7.57 0.23 -17.45
N GLY A 101 7.93 -1.05 -17.60
CA GLY A 101 8.43 -1.89 -16.51
C GLY A 101 7.33 -2.61 -15.71
N GLN A 102 6.08 -2.60 -16.19
CA GLN A 102 4.95 -3.26 -15.53
C GLN A 102 4.90 -4.75 -15.89
N PRO A 103 4.58 -5.64 -14.93
CA PRO A 103 4.46 -7.08 -15.19
C PRO A 103 3.23 -7.38 -16.05
N ILE A 104 3.47 -8.02 -17.20
CA ILE A 104 2.43 -8.33 -18.21
C ILE A 104 2.40 -9.80 -18.61
N GLY A 105 3.45 -10.58 -18.35
CA GLY A 105 3.54 -11.98 -18.75
C GLY A 105 4.52 -12.80 -17.91
N PRO A 106 4.79 -14.06 -18.28
CA PRO A 106 4.51 -14.69 -19.59
C PRO A 106 3.03 -14.98 -19.88
N ASP A 107 2.22 -15.17 -18.84
CA ASP A 107 0.78 -15.41 -18.96
C ASP A 107 0.01 -14.73 -17.81
N GLU A 108 -1.30 -14.53 -18.00
CA GLU A 108 -2.17 -13.89 -17.00
C GLU A 108 -2.15 -14.57 -15.63
N LYS A 109 -2.05 -15.91 -15.60
CA LYS A 109 -2.06 -16.67 -14.35
C LYS A 109 -0.75 -16.44 -13.60
N THR A 110 0.39 -16.47 -14.27
CA THR A 110 1.70 -16.16 -13.66
C THR A 110 1.74 -14.73 -13.10
N VAL A 111 1.20 -13.74 -13.81
CA VAL A 111 1.13 -12.35 -13.33
C VAL A 111 0.19 -12.22 -12.11
N SER A 112 -0.94 -12.92 -12.11
CA SER A 112 -1.90 -12.95 -10.99
C SER A 112 -1.31 -13.65 -9.75
N GLU A 113 -0.61 -14.76 -9.95
CA GLU A 113 0.13 -15.48 -8.90
C GLU A 113 1.26 -14.63 -8.33
N PHE A 114 2.01 -13.94 -9.20
CA PHE A 114 3.05 -12.99 -8.79
C PHE A 114 2.47 -11.85 -7.96
N SER A 115 1.37 -11.23 -8.41
CA SER A 115 0.68 -10.18 -7.64
C SER A 115 0.22 -10.69 -6.27
N SER A 116 -0.37 -11.88 -6.22
CA SER A 116 -0.79 -12.53 -4.97
C SER A 116 0.38 -12.83 -4.03
N PHE A 117 1.55 -13.16 -4.58
CA PHE A 117 2.79 -13.36 -3.83
C PHE A 117 3.37 -12.03 -3.31
N LEU A 118 3.32 -10.95 -4.08
CA LEU A 118 3.67 -9.62 -3.56
C LEU A 118 2.78 -9.25 -2.37
N GLU A 119 1.49 -9.58 -2.43
CA GLU A 119 0.58 -9.37 -1.31
C GLU A 119 0.93 -10.22 -0.08
N THR A 120 1.45 -11.45 -0.21
CA THR A 120 1.92 -12.22 0.96
C THR A 120 3.18 -11.61 1.56
N ILE A 121 4.11 -11.12 0.75
CA ILE A 121 5.31 -10.42 1.22
C ILE A 121 4.94 -9.14 1.97
N ALA A 122 4.03 -8.33 1.42
CA ALA A 122 3.57 -7.10 2.04
C ALA A 122 2.91 -7.31 3.43
N ARG A 123 2.53 -8.54 3.76
CA ARG A 123 1.96 -8.93 5.05
C ARG A 123 2.96 -9.55 6.01
N SER A 124 4.17 -9.86 5.56
CA SER A 124 5.23 -10.39 6.41
C SER A 124 5.76 -9.29 7.32
N SER A 125 5.74 -9.53 8.64
CA SER A 125 6.36 -8.64 9.64
C SER A 125 7.85 -8.47 9.41
N ASP A 126 8.52 -9.52 8.94
CA ASP A 126 9.98 -9.58 8.82
C ASP A 126 10.47 -8.79 7.60
N LEU A 127 9.74 -8.90 6.49
CA LEU A 127 10.08 -8.21 5.23
C LEU A 127 9.45 -6.82 5.14
N CYS A 128 8.23 -6.66 5.66
CA CYS A 128 7.44 -5.44 5.56
C CYS A 128 6.86 -5.00 6.91
N PRO A 129 7.70 -4.67 7.91
CA PRO A 129 7.25 -4.25 9.24
C PRO A 129 6.17 -3.16 9.21
N LEU A 130 5.16 -3.32 10.05
CA LEU A 130 4.08 -2.34 10.20
C LEU A 130 4.46 -1.15 11.08
N THR A 131 5.61 -1.23 11.74
CA THR A 131 6.20 -0.24 12.66
C THR A 131 6.70 1.04 11.99
N PHE A 132 6.36 1.28 10.72
CA PHE A 132 6.68 2.51 10.00
C PHE A 132 5.43 3.24 9.56
N ASN A 133 5.37 4.58 9.68
CA ASN A 133 4.22 5.34 9.16
C ASN A 133 4.24 5.49 7.62
N ASN A 134 5.38 5.19 6.98
CA ASN A 134 5.57 5.41 5.54
C ASN A 134 6.50 4.35 4.92
N TRP A 135 6.10 3.81 3.77
CA TRP A 135 6.88 2.83 3.01
C TRP A 135 8.26 3.34 2.59
N LYS A 136 8.42 4.64 2.32
CA LYS A 136 9.72 5.22 2.00
C LYS A 136 10.69 5.15 3.18
N ALA A 137 10.19 5.20 4.42
CA ALA A 137 11.04 5.03 5.60
C ALA A 137 11.56 3.60 5.68
N LEU A 138 10.70 2.62 5.39
CA LEU A 138 11.09 1.21 5.33
C LEU A 138 12.19 0.97 4.28
N ILE A 139 11.98 1.44 3.04
CA ILE A 139 12.98 1.30 1.97
C ILE A 139 14.27 2.05 2.29
N ARG A 140 14.20 3.23 2.90
CA ARG A 140 15.40 4.01 3.19
C ARG A 140 16.29 3.29 4.21
N THR A 141 15.69 2.70 5.25
CA THR A 141 16.43 1.89 6.22
C THR A 141 17.16 0.73 5.57
N SER A 142 16.55 0.03 4.61
CA SER A 142 17.21 -1.07 3.88
C SER A 142 18.27 -0.57 2.90
N LYS A 143 17.98 0.52 2.17
CA LYS A 143 18.92 1.13 1.22
C LYS A 143 20.19 1.64 1.89
N ASP A 144 20.09 2.23 3.07
CA ASP A 144 21.24 2.72 3.85
C ASP A 144 22.19 1.55 4.24
N LEU A 145 21.70 0.31 4.21
CA LEU A 145 22.48 -0.92 4.48
C LEU A 145 22.98 -1.63 3.19
N ASN A 146 22.73 -1.09 2.00
CA ASN A 146 22.99 -1.73 0.69
C ASN A 146 22.42 -3.16 0.57
N ILE A 147 21.42 -3.50 1.37
CA ILE A 147 20.77 -4.83 1.41
C ILE A 147 19.27 -4.57 1.31
N ASP A 148 18.63 -5.08 0.27
CA ASP A 148 17.17 -4.99 0.10
C ASP A 148 16.57 -6.39 0.27
N PRO A 149 16.29 -6.82 1.51
CA PRO A 149 15.85 -8.19 1.79
C PRO A 149 14.54 -8.54 1.07
N VAL A 150 13.71 -7.54 0.76
CA VAL A 150 12.49 -7.72 -0.03
C VAL A 150 12.86 -8.03 -1.47
N TRP A 151 13.74 -7.26 -2.10
CA TRP A 151 14.18 -7.50 -3.48
C TRP A 151 14.92 -8.83 -3.63
N ASP A 152 15.77 -9.18 -2.67
CA ASP A 152 16.51 -10.45 -2.67
C ASP A 152 15.54 -11.63 -2.56
N TYR A 153 14.56 -11.55 -1.67
CA TYR A 153 13.55 -12.59 -1.51
C TYR A 153 12.66 -12.74 -2.76
N LEU A 154 12.31 -11.64 -3.40
CA LEU A 154 11.59 -11.65 -4.67
C LEU A 154 12.38 -12.39 -5.76
N ASN A 155 13.67 -12.04 -5.91
CA ASN A 155 14.57 -12.66 -6.89
C ASN A 155 14.95 -14.10 -6.55
N GLN A 156 14.71 -14.54 -5.31
CA GLN A 156 14.81 -15.96 -4.92
C GLN A 156 13.65 -16.79 -5.48
N LYS A 157 12.47 -16.18 -5.74
CA LYS A 157 11.25 -16.89 -6.15
C LYS A 157 10.81 -16.63 -7.59
N TYR A 158 11.23 -15.51 -8.17
CA TYR A 158 10.98 -15.14 -9.56
C TYR A 158 12.27 -14.61 -10.21
N ILE A 159 12.34 -14.67 -11.54
CA ILE A 159 13.35 -13.95 -12.32
C ILE A 159 12.68 -12.64 -12.74
N ILE A 160 13.09 -11.53 -12.12
CA ILE A 160 12.47 -10.22 -12.33
C ILE A 160 13.50 -9.31 -12.98
N PRO A 161 13.25 -8.75 -14.18
CA PRO A 161 14.16 -7.78 -14.77
C PRO A 161 14.28 -6.53 -13.90
N GLU A 162 15.50 -6.01 -13.72
CA GLU A 162 15.77 -4.85 -12.84
C GLU A 162 14.95 -3.61 -13.23
N LYS A 163 14.63 -3.46 -14.53
CA LYS A 163 13.75 -2.40 -15.04
C LYS A 163 12.39 -2.35 -14.33
N GLY A 164 11.86 -3.49 -13.88
CA GLY A 164 10.56 -3.58 -13.21
C GLY A 164 10.59 -3.29 -11.72
N ARG A 165 11.78 -3.06 -11.13
CA ARG A 165 11.92 -2.86 -9.69
C ARG A 165 10.99 -1.78 -9.16
N LYS A 166 10.96 -0.62 -9.82
CA LYS A 166 10.12 0.51 -9.42
C LYS A 166 8.64 0.12 -9.32
N ASP A 167 8.10 -0.56 -10.34
CA ASP A 167 6.70 -0.96 -10.39
C ASP A 167 6.38 -2.08 -9.42
N VAL A 168 7.26 -3.06 -9.25
CA VAL A 168 7.10 -4.12 -8.23
C VAL A 168 7.03 -3.52 -6.82
N PHE A 169 7.90 -2.56 -6.49
CA PHE A 169 7.84 -1.86 -5.22
C PHE A 169 6.61 -0.97 -5.08
N ALA A 170 6.08 -0.42 -6.18
CA ALA A 170 4.81 0.31 -6.15
C ALA A 170 3.62 -0.61 -5.84
N ILE A 171 3.59 -1.82 -6.41
CA ILE A 171 2.57 -2.84 -6.12
C ILE A 171 2.67 -3.28 -4.66
N LEU A 172 3.88 -3.58 -4.18
CA LEU A 172 4.13 -3.93 -2.77
C LEU A 172 3.67 -2.84 -1.80
N ASN A 173 4.04 -1.58 -2.05
CA ASN A 173 3.60 -0.45 -1.24
C ASN A 173 2.07 -0.36 -1.18
N ASN A 174 1.39 -0.50 -2.31
CA ASN A 174 -0.06 -0.49 -2.37
C ASN A 174 -0.67 -1.66 -1.57
N ALA A 175 -0.11 -2.86 -1.69
CA ALA A 175 -0.53 -4.03 -0.92
C ALA A 175 -0.32 -3.84 0.60
N TRP A 176 0.82 -3.27 1.00
CA TRP A 176 1.14 -2.99 2.40
C TRP A 176 0.19 -1.94 2.99
N ARG A 177 -0.11 -0.87 2.25
CA ARG A 177 -1.11 0.14 2.65
C ARG A 177 -2.50 -0.46 2.79
N ARG A 178 -2.91 -1.34 1.86
CA ARG A 178 -4.19 -2.07 1.95
C ARG A 178 -4.24 -2.96 3.18
N TYR A 179 -3.15 -3.68 3.47
CA TYR A 179 -3.08 -4.53 4.66
C TYR A 179 -3.18 -3.70 5.95
N LYS A 180 -2.50 -2.55 6.02
CA LYS A 180 -2.65 -1.61 7.14
C LYS A 180 -4.09 -1.10 7.32
N CYS A 181 -4.75 -0.75 6.22
CA CYS A 181 -6.14 -0.32 6.24
C CYS A 181 -7.07 -1.44 6.75
N PHE A 182 -6.88 -2.66 6.25
CA PHE A 182 -7.58 -3.85 6.74
C PHE A 182 -7.37 -4.07 8.24
N LEU A 183 -6.12 -3.98 8.71
CA LEU A 183 -5.80 -4.14 10.12
C LEU A 183 -6.46 -3.07 11.00
N LYS A 184 -6.42 -1.80 10.57
CA LYS A 184 -7.10 -0.71 11.29
C LYS A 184 -8.60 -0.98 11.37
N LYS A 185 -9.23 -1.42 10.28
CA LYS A 185 -10.66 -1.74 10.27
C LYS A 185 -11.00 -2.89 11.24
N GLU A 186 -10.33 -4.03 11.10
CA GLU A 186 -10.70 -5.25 11.82
C GLU A 186 -10.27 -5.26 13.30
N HIS A 187 -9.22 -4.53 13.65
CA HIS A 187 -8.59 -4.62 14.98
C HIS A 187 -8.53 -3.30 15.76
N PHE A 188 -8.84 -2.16 15.14
CA PHE A 188 -8.94 -0.86 15.81
C PHE A 188 -10.38 -0.35 15.77
N SER A 189 -10.89 0.03 14.61
CA SER A 189 -12.21 0.68 14.46
C SER A 189 -13.40 -0.19 14.88
N LYS A 190 -13.24 -1.52 14.85
CA LYS A 190 -14.30 -2.45 15.27
C LYS A 190 -14.56 -2.47 16.79
N TYR A 191 -13.60 -2.02 17.59
CA TYR A 191 -13.65 -2.13 19.05
C TYR A 191 -13.50 -0.75 19.69
N LYS A 192 -14.35 -0.46 20.68
CA LYS A 192 -14.39 0.85 21.34
C LYS A 192 -13.23 1.05 22.31
N THR A 193 -12.90 0.01 23.07
CA THR A 193 -11.92 0.12 24.15
C THR A 193 -10.55 -0.41 23.75
N THR A 194 -9.48 0.22 24.25
CA THR A 194 -8.09 -0.25 24.06
C THR A 194 -7.92 -1.70 24.53
N ARG A 195 -8.61 -2.08 25.62
CA ARG A 195 -8.58 -3.44 26.17
C ARG A 195 -9.12 -4.47 25.18
N GLU A 196 -10.23 -4.17 24.51
CA GLU A 196 -10.81 -5.05 23.49
C GLU A 196 -9.94 -5.13 22.23
N GLN A 197 -9.37 -4.00 21.81
CA GLN A 197 -8.44 -3.94 20.69
C GLN A 197 -7.23 -4.86 20.95
N LEU A 198 -6.59 -4.75 22.12
CA LEU A 198 -5.46 -5.60 22.51
C LEU A 198 -5.83 -7.08 22.62
N LYS A 199 -7.01 -7.40 23.16
CA LYS A 199 -7.51 -8.78 23.25
C LYS A 199 -7.69 -9.41 21.87
N ASN A 200 -8.09 -8.61 20.87
CA ASN A 200 -8.31 -9.05 19.51
C ASN A 200 -7.11 -8.80 18.58
N ARG A 201 -5.89 -8.67 19.12
CA ARG A 201 -4.66 -8.51 18.33
C ARG A 201 -4.48 -9.67 17.32
N PRO A 202 -4.07 -9.38 16.06
CA PRO A 202 -3.63 -10.42 15.13
C PRO A 202 -2.41 -11.18 15.67
N HIS A 203 -2.47 -12.51 15.66
CA HIS A 203 -1.37 -13.36 16.15
C HIS A 203 -0.04 -13.10 15.42
N GLU A 204 -0.08 -12.67 14.16
CA GLU A 204 1.12 -12.41 13.35
C GLU A 204 1.89 -11.13 13.73
N ILE A 205 1.30 -10.23 14.52
CA ILE A 205 1.92 -8.94 14.88
C ILE A 205 2.32 -8.98 16.34
N SER A 206 3.55 -8.60 16.69
CA SER A 206 3.97 -8.57 18.11
C SER A 206 3.08 -7.64 18.94
N GLU A 207 2.98 -7.89 20.25
CA GLU A 207 2.17 -7.04 21.14
C GLU A 207 2.71 -5.60 21.19
N GLU A 208 4.03 -5.45 21.22
CA GLU A 208 4.75 -4.17 21.18
C GLU A 208 4.39 -3.36 19.93
N ASP A 209 4.49 -3.98 18.75
CA ASP A 209 4.21 -3.32 17.47
C ASP A 209 2.73 -2.95 17.37
N PHE A 210 1.85 -3.81 17.90
CA PHE A 210 0.42 -3.55 17.89
C PHE A 210 0.05 -2.38 18.82
N LYS A 211 0.65 -2.27 20.01
CA LYS A 211 0.48 -1.10 20.90
C LYS A 211 0.90 0.19 20.20
N ASN A 212 2.07 0.19 19.56
CA ASN A 212 2.55 1.34 18.78
C ASN A 212 1.60 1.72 17.64
N LEU A 213 0.96 0.73 17.00
CA LEU A 213 -0.05 0.97 15.95
C LEU A 213 -1.34 1.60 16.52
N LEU A 214 -1.83 1.11 17.66
CA LEU A 214 -3.02 1.66 18.32
C LEU A 214 -2.79 3.11 18.71
N GLU A 215 -1.65 3.41 19.34
CA GLU A 215 -1.29 4.78 19.72
C GLU A 215 -1.22 5.68 18.48
N TYR A 216 -0.52 5.25 17.44
CA TYR A 216 -0.45 5.98 16.17
C TYR A 216 -1.82 6.19 15.49
N TRP A 217 -2.76 5.25 15.60
CA TRP A 217 -4.10 5.41 15.00
C TRP A 217 -5.01 6.33 15.79
N LYS A 218 -4.74 6.53 17.09
CA LYS A 218 -5.45 7.50 17.93
C LYS A 218 -4.99 8.94 17.69
N GLU A 219 -3.73 9.16 17.29
CA GLU A 219 -3.19 10.49 17.00
C GLU A 219 -4.07 11.29 16.00
N ASP A 220 -4.41 12.53 16.35
CA ASP A 220 -5.26 13.43 15.56
C ASP A 220 -4.79 13.54 14.11
N HIS A 221 -3.49 13.68 13.91
CA HIS A 221 -2.93 13.84 12.57
C HIS A 221 -3.12 12.58 11.70
N SER A 222 -3.07 11.40 12.31
CA SER A 222 -3.33 10.12 11.65
C SER A 222 -4.82 9.96 11.33
N GLN A 223 -5.70 10.42 12.22
CA GLN A 223 -7.15 10.48 11.98
C GLN A 223 -7.52 11.47 10.87
N GLU A 224 -6.96 12.68 10.87
CA GLU A 224 -7.22 13.72 9.88
C GLU A 224 -6.82 13.25 8.46
N ILE A 225 -5.65 12.62 8.32
CA ILE A 225 -5.25 12.00 7.05
C ILE A 225 -6.25 10.95 6.61
N SER A 226 -6.72 10.10 7.53
CA SER A 226 -7.70 9.05 7.25
C SER A 226 -9.02 9.66 6.75
N HIS A 227 -9.53 10.66 7.44
CA HIS A 227 -10.77 11.37 7.11
C HIS A 227 -10.68 12.06 5.76
N GLN A 228 -9.59 12.81 5.50
CA GLN A 228 -9.39 13.47 4.21
C GLN A 228 -9.31 12.45 3.05
N ASN A 229 -8.65 11.31 3.26
CA ASN A 229 -8.59 10.25 2.25
C ASN A 229 -9.96 9.64 1.97
N ALA A 230 -10.79 9.44 3.01
CA ALA A 230 -12.16 8.96 2.84
C ALA A 230 -13.01 9.95 2.04
N GLN A 231 -12.95 11.24 2.37
CA GLN A 231 -13.63 12.30 1.61
C GLN A 231 -13.18 12.34 0.13
N ASN A 232 -11.88 12.21 -0.12
CA ASN A 232 -11.35 12.17 -1.49
C ASN A 232 -11.87 10.95 -2.27
N ILE A 233 -12.01 9.80 -1.62
CA ILE A 233 -12.55 8.57 -2.22
C ILE A 233 -14.05 8.71 -2.50
N ALA A 234 -14.82 9.32 -1.60
CA ALA A 234 -16.25 9.56 -1.79
C ALA A 234 -16.56 10.45 -3.00
N GLN A 235 -15.64 11.35 -3.35
CA GLN A 235 -15.74 12.23 -4.53
C GLN A 235 -15.38 11.53 -5.86
N LEU A 236 -14.88 10.28 -5.84
CA LEU A 236 -14.53 9.56 -7.06
C LEU A 236 -15.77 9.08 -7.83
N LYS A 237 -16.00 9.64 -9.01
CA LYS A 237 -17.15 9.31 -9.89
C LYS A 237 -17.15 7.86 -10.39
N TYR A 238 -15.98 7.28 -10.65
CA TYR A 238 -15.84 5.93 -11.19
C TYR A 238 -14.86 5.11 -10.35
N ARG A 239 -15.34 4.01 -9.78
CA ARG A 239 -14.50 3.01 -9.12
C ARG A 239 -14.13 1.91 -10.10
N HIS A 240 -12.88 1.46 -10.05
CA HIS A 240 -12.42 0.33 -10.83
C HIS A 240 -13.12 -0.97 -10.42
N ARG A 241 -13.60 -1.75 -11.40
CA ARG A 241 -14.31 -3.02 -11.17
C ARG A 241 -13.64 -4.25 -11.81
N MET A 242 -12.45 -4.14 -12.41
CA MET A 242 -11.89 -5.25 -13.22
C MET A 242 -11.16 -6.33 -12.41
N GLY A 243 -11.50 -6.46 -11.12
CA GLY A 243 -10.95 -7.48 -10.23
C GLY A 243 -9.42 -7.44 -10.14
N ASN A 244 -8.80 -8.63 -10.02
CA ASN A 244 -7.35 -8.79 -9.91
C ASN A 244 -6.58 -8.61 -11.24
N LYS A 245 -7.25 -8.20 -12.33
CA LYS A 245 -6.59 -7.98 -13.61
C LYS A 245 -5.95 -6.59 -13.64
N GLY A 246 -4.64 -6.54 -13.82
CA GLY A 246 -3.91 -5.28 -13.93
C GLY A 246 -4.25 -4.53 -15.22
N PHE A 247 -4.38 -3.21 -15.14
CA PHE A 247 -4.58 -2.37 -16.32
C PHE A 247 -3.46 -2.52 -17.36
N ALA A 248 -2.22 -2.75 -16.93
CA ALA A 248 -1.09 -2.97 -17.82
C ALA A 248 -1.34 -4.16 -18.77
N VAL A 249 -1.67 -5.33 -18.20
CA VAL A 249 -2.03 -6.55 -18.95
C VAL A 249 -3.16 -6.27 -19.94
N ILE A 250 -4.17 -5.51 -19.51
CA ILE A 250 -5.32 -5.20 -20.35
C ILE A 250 -4.94 -4.27 -21.48
N ARG A 251 -4.20 -3.19 -21.21
CA ARG A 251 -3.69 -2.28 -22.25
C ARG A 251 -2.86 -3.02 -23.31
N GLU A 252 -1.93 -3.88 -22.90
CA GLU A 252 -1.10 -4.65 -23.85
C GLU A 252 -1.93 -5.58 -24.74
N LYS A 253 -2.97 -6.21 -24.18
CA LYS A 253 -3.91 -7.00 -24.97
C LYS A 253 -4.66 -6.17 -26.00
N TRP A 254 -5.12 -4.98 -25.62
CA TRP A 254 -5.77 -4.06 -26.55
C TRP A 254 -4.80 -3.64 -27.66
N TYR A 255 -3.57 -3.26 -27.32
CA TYR A 255 -2.56 -2.90 -28.32
C TYR A 255 -2.26 -4.04 -29.29
N SER A 256 -2.14 -5.27 -28.78
CA SER A 256 -1.90 -6.44 -29.61
C SER A 256 -3.06 -6.69 -30.58
N PHE A 257 -4.31 -6.61 -30.11
CA PHE A 257 -5.50 -6.84 -30.91
C PHE A 257 -5.62 -5.85 -32.10
N PHE A 258 -5.32 -4.58 -31.87
CA PHE A 258 -5.39 -3.53 -32.89
C PHE A 258 -4.18 -3.50 -33.85
N GLN A 259 -3.06 -4.14 -33.51
CA GLN A 259 -1.91 -4.25 -34.41
C GLN A 259 -2.00 -5.46 -35.35
N THR A 260 -2.78 -6.49 -34.99
CA THR A 260 -3.01 -7.70 -35.80
C THR A 260 -4.25 -7.64 -36.69
N SER A 261 -5.06 -6.57 -36.58
CA SER A 261 -6.28 -6.34 -37.39
C SER A 261 -6.00 -5.34 -38.51
#